data_AF-A0A7S0PUP5-F1
#
_entry.id   AF-A0A7S0PUP5-F1
#
_cell.length_a   1.000
_cell.length_b   1.000
_cell.length_c   1.000
_cell.angle_alpha   90.00
_cell.angle_beta   90.00
_cell.angle_gamma   90.00
#
_symmetry.space_group_name_H-M   'P 1'
#
loop_
_entity.id
_entity.type
_entity.pdbx_description
1 polymer ?
#
loop_
_entity_poly.entity_id
_entity_poly.type
_entity_poly.pdbx_seq_one_letter_code
_entity_poly.pdbx_strand_id
1 'polypeptide(L)'
;AAVEPRSFGITFDPPSITLVYAKEQRLRKRTMPVRGVSAEADPITLAAQLQEAHASLLGPQLVATEQIERLMAKLVEHKKKRRERREAMRGSGGGGGGGGSGG
;
A
#
# COMPACT_ATOMS: atom_id res chain seq x y z
N ALA A 1 -7.67 9.01 -27.68
CA ALA A 1 -8.85 8.83 -26.80
C ALA A 1 -8.55 9.38 -25.43
N ALA A 2 -9.40 10.24 -24.89
CA ALA A 2 -9.25 10.76 -23.52
C ALA A 2 -9.34 9.60 -22.51
N VAL A 3 -8.45 9.58 -21.54
CA VAL A 3 -8.48 8.63 -20.42
C VAL A 3 -9.09 9.37 -19.25
N GLU A 4 -10.24 8.90 -18.76
CA GLU A 4 -10.93 9.52 -17.62
C GLU A 4 -10.74 8.66 -16.37
N PRO A 5 -10.05 9.15 -15.32
CA PRO A 5 -9.94 8.44 -14.06
C PRO A 5 -11.32 8.35 -13.38
N ARG A 6 -11.69 7.15 -12.91
CA ARG A 6 -12.97 6.88 -12.24
C ARG A 6 -12.80 6.55 -10.77
N SER A 7 -11.84 5.69 -10.44
CA SER A 7 -11.49 5.40 -9.05
C SER A 7 -10.02 5.08 -8.90
N PHE A 8 -9.48 5.46 -7.74
CA PHE A 8 -8.10 5.23 -7.39
C PHE A 8 -8.03 4.74 -5.95
N GLY A 9 -7.46 3.56 -5.74
CA GLY A 9 -7.51 2.87 -4.47
C GLY A 9 -6.24 2.11 -4.15
N ILE A 10 -6.10 1.73 -2.88
CA ILE A 10 -4.97 0.96 -2.38
C ILE A 10 -5.48 -0.32 -1.70
N THR A 11 -4.76 -1.41 -1.93
CA THR A 11 -4.91 -2.69 -1.25
C THR A 11 -3.66 -2.90 -0.41
N PHE A 12 -3.83 -3.32 0.85
CA PHE A 12 -2.73 -3.38 1.82
C PHE A 12 -2.03 -4.75 1.88
N ASP A 13 -2.72 -5.84 1.50
CA ASP A 13 -2.18 -7.21 1.57
C ASP A 13 -2.63 -8.05 0.34
N PRO A 14 -1.75 -8.29 -0.65
CA PRO A 14 -0.44 -7.65 -0.85
C PRO A 14 -0.57 -6.16 -1.24
N PRO A 15 0.44 -5.32 -0.90
CA PRO A 15 0.42 -3.89 -1.22
C PRO A 15 0.30 -3.66 -2.72
N SER A 16 -0.80 -3.05 -3.16
CA SER A 16 -1.03 -2.71 -4.56
C SER A 16 -1.93 -1.49 -4.72
N ILE A 17 -1.74 -0.77 -5.80
CA ILE A 17 -2.60 0.34 -6.20
C ILE A 17 -3.49 -0.10 -7.36
N THR A 18 -4.76 0.26 -7.30
CA THR A 18 -5.72 -0.01 -8.36
C THR A 18 -6.23 1.30 -8.93
N LEU A 19 -6.07 1.48 -10.24
CA LEU A 19 -6.66 2.56 -11.02
C LEU A 19 -7.77 1.99 -11.90
N VAL A 20 -8.98 2.53 -11.77
CA VAL A 20 -10.09 2.30 -12.70
C VAL A 20 -10.25 3.56 -13.53
N TYR A 21 -10.25 3.39 -14.85
CA TYR A 21 -10.35 4.50 -15.80
C TYR A 21 -11.22 4.12 -17.00
N ALA A 22 -11.86 5.10 -17.63
CA ALA A 22 -12.57 4.90 -18.89
C ALA A 22 -11.62 5.22 -20.06
N LYS A 23 -11.57 4.32 -21.05
CA LYS A 23 -10.89 4.53 -22.34
C LYS A 23 -11.77 3.97 -23.45
N GLU A 24 -12.07 4.78 -24.46
CA GLU A 24 -12.88 4.35 -25.63
C GLU A 24 -14.24 3.78 -25.22
N GLN A 25 -14.94 4.47 -24.31
CA GLN A 25 -16.23 4.06 -23.73
C GLN A 25 -16.21 2.73 -22.93
N ARG A 26 -15.03 2.17 -22.66
CA ARG A 26 -14.86 0.96 -21.85
C ARG A 26 -14.16 1.28 -20.54
N LEU A 27 -14.70 0.76 -19.44
CA LEU A 27 -14.04 0.77 -18.14
C LEU A 27 -12.88 -0.23 -18.17
N ARG A 28 -11.70 0.24 -17.78
CA ARG A 28 -10.49 -0.56 -17.62
C ARG A 28 -10.02 -0.45 -16.18
N LYS A 29 -9.45 -1.54 -15.69
CA LYS A 29 -8.85 -1.64 -14.36
C LYS A 29 -7.39 -2.02 -14.52
N ARG A 30 -6.51 -1.27 -13.86
CA ARG A 30 -5.09 -1.60 -13.75
C ARG A 30 -4.72 -1.73 -12.28
N THR A 31 -4.15 -2.87 -11.91
CA THR A 31 -3.58 -3.08 -10.58
C THR A 31 -2.07 -3.11 -10.70
N MET A 32 -1.40 -2.28 -9.91
CA MET A 32 0.04 -2.07 -9.89
C MET A 32 0.57 -2.49 -8.52
N PRO A 33 1.35 -3.57 -8.43
CA PRO A 33 1.90 -4.01 -7.16
C PRO A 33 2.95 -3.02 -6.67
N VAL A 34 2.89 -2.65 -5.39
CA VAL A 34 3.87 -1.76 -4.76
C VAL A 34 4.84 -2.63 -3.96
N ARG A 35 6.08 -2.74 -4.44
CA ARG A 35 7.12 -3.57 -3.80
C ARG A 35 8.02 -2.72 -2.91
N GLY A 36 8.68 -3.35 -1.95
CA GLY A 36 9.73 -2.69 -1.15
C GLY A 36 9.24 -1.66 -0.11
N VAL A 37 7.94 -1.58 0.16
CA VAL A 37 7.42 -0.60 1.14
C VAL A 37 7.79 -1.04 2.56
N SER A 38 8.71 -0.31 3.18
CA SER A 38 9.07 -0.45 4.58
C SER A 38 8.20 0.46 5.47
N ALA A 39 8.22 0.24 6.78
CA ALA A 39 7.52 1.09 7.75
C ALA A 39 8.18 2.47 7.95
N GLU A 40 9.39 2.65 7.40
CA GLU A 40 10.21 3.85 7.51
C GLU A 40 10.38 4.54 6.15
N ALA A 41 9.74 4.01 5.11
CA ALA A 41 9.84 4.55 3.76
C ALA A 41 9.15 5.91 3.68
N ASP A 42 9.77 6.84 2.95
CA ASP A 42 9.19 8.15 2.68
C ASP A 42 8.06 8.05 1.64
N PRO A 43 6.82 8.46 1.98
CA PRO A 43 5.69 8.42 1.05
C PRO A 43 5.87 9.24 -0.21
N ILE A 44 6.59 10.38 -0.14
CA ILE A 44 6.80 11.28 -1.28
C ILE A 44 7.71 10.60 -2.30
N THR A 45 8.85 10.07 -1.83
CA THR A 45 9.77 9.30 -2.67
C THR A 45 9.09 8.09 -3.32
N LEU A 46 8.28 7.34 -2.57
CA LEU A 46 7.54 6.20 -3.11
C LEU A 46 6.51 6.62 -4.18
N ALA A 47 5.83 7.75 -3.99
CA ALA A 47 4.87 8.27 -4.95
C ALA A 47 5.57 8.66 -6.25
N ALA A 48 6.71 9.35 -6.17
CA ALA A 48 7.52 9.72 -7.32
C ALA A 48 8.00 8.49 -8.10
N GLN A 49 8.55 7.47 -7.41
CA GLN A 49 9.00 6.22 -8.04
C GLN A 49 7.85 5.48 -8.75
N LEU A 50 6.68 5.43 -8.12
CA LEU A 50 5.51 4.79 -8.72
C LEU A 50 5.02 5.56 -9.96
N GLN A 51 5.02 6.88 -9.88
CA GLN A 51 4.61 7.75 -10.97
C GLN A 51 5.58 7.64 -12.15
N GLU A 52 6.89 7.56 -11.90
CA GLU A 52 7.92 7.33 -12.92
C GLU A 52 7.75 5.96 -13.58
N ALA A 53 7.60 4.89 -12.79
CA ALA A 53 7.42 3.52 -13.29
C ALA A 53 6.14 3.34 -14.12
N HIS A 54 5.13 4.18 -13.90
CA HIS A 54 3.82 4.09 -14.53
C HIS A 54 3.34 5.42 -15.12
N ALA A 55 4.25 6.23 -15.68
CA ALA A 55 3.98 7.59 -16.15
C ALA A 55 2.82 7.69 -17.16
N SER A 56 2.60 6.63 -17.95
CA SER A 56 1.50 6.57 -18.93
C SER A 56 0.10 6.50 -18.30
N LEU A 57 -0.03 6.03 -17.05
CA LEU A 57 -1.30 5.81 -16.37
C LEU A 57 -1.43 6.63 -15.08
N LEU A 58 -0.31 6.98 -14.43
CA LEU A 58 -0.25 7.75 -13.20
C LEU A 58 0.35 9.15 -13.40
N GLY A 59 0.54 9.57 -14.66
CA GLY A 59 0.99 10.92 -14.96
C GLY A 59 0.07 11.98 -14.35
N PRO A 60 0.59 13.18 -14.06
CA PRO A 60 -0.16 14.26 -13.41
C PRO A 60 -1.42 14.68 -14.17
N GLN A 61 -1.52 14.36 -15.47
CA GLN A 61 -2.71 14.57 -16.28
C GLN A 61 -3.89 13.64 -15.93
N LEU A 62 -3.65 12.52 -15.23
CA LEU A 62 -4.68 11.55 -14.85
C LEU A 62 -4.89 11.46 -13.34
N VAL A 63 -3.82 11.52 -12.57
CA VAL A 63 -3.87 11.41 -11.11
C VAL A 63 -2.94 12.46 -10.53
N ALA A 64 -3.46 13.30 -9.64
CA ALA A 64 -2.66 14.30 -8.95
C ALA A 64 -1.61 13.60 -8.07
N THR A 65 -0.37 14.11 -8.07
CA THR A 65 0.74 13.51 -7.30
C THR A 65 0.39 13.43 -5.81
N GLU A 66 -0.31 14.44 -5.27
CA GLU A 66 -0.77 14.49 -3.88
C GLU A 66 -1.74 13.34 -3.54
N GLN A 67 -2.51 12.85 -4.52
CA GLN A 67 -3.39 11.70 -4.31
C GLN A 67 -2.57 10.41 -4.16
N ILE A 68 -1.50 10.27 -4.94
CA ILE A 68 -0.58 9.13 -4.87
C ILE A 68 0.16 9.15 -3.53
N GLU A 69 0.67 10.31 -3.12
CA GLU A 69 1.34 10.52 -1.83
C GLU A 69 0.44 10.13 -0.65
N ARG A 70 -0.82 10.56 -0.65
CA ARG A 70 -1.79 10.20 0.40
C ARG A 70 -2.02 8.68 0.49
N LEU A 71 -2.02 7.97 -0.64
CA LEU A 71 -2.14 6.51 -0.64
C LEU A 71 -0.85 5.85 -0.13
N MET A 72 0.32 6.35 -0.53
CA MET A 72 1.61 5.87 -0.02
C MET A 72 1.72 6.06 1.49
N ALA A 73 1.31 7.22 2.01
CA ALA A 73 1.32 7.52 3.44
C ALA A 73 0.46 6.52 4.22
N LYS A 74 -0.75 6.22 3.73
CA LYS A 74 -1.62 5.18 4.30
C LYS A 74 -0.98 3.80 4.28
N LEU A 75 -0.25 3.46 3.22
CA LEU A 75 0.45 2.18 3.10
C LEU A 75 1.57 2.04 4.14
N VAL A 76 2.39 3.07 4.28
CA VAL A 76 3.50 3.12 5.25
C VAL A 76 2.95 3.09 6.68
N GLU A 77 1.91 3.88 6.97
CA GLU A 77 1.24 3.87 8.27
C GLU A 77 0.66 2.48 8.60
N HIS A 78 0.03 1.83 7.63
CA HIS A 78 -0.49 0.47 7.79
C HIS A 78 0.64 -0.53 8.09
N LYS A 79 1.78 -0.43 7.41
CA LYS A 79 2.96 -1.27 7.67
C LYS A 79 3.54 -1.04 9.06
N LYS A 80 3.62 0.23 9.50
CA LYS A 80 4.07 0.60 10.85
C LYS A 80 3.18 0.00 11.93
N LYS A 81 1.86 0.20 11.85
CA LYS A 81 0.89 -0.38 12.79
C LYS A 81 0.94 -1.91 12.82
N ARG A 82 1.11 -2.56 11.67
CA ARG A 82 1.24 -4.02 11.60
C ARG A 82 2.52 -4.52 12.26
N ARG A 83 3.64 -3.79 12.12
CA ARG A 83 4.91 -4.09 12.79
C ARG A 83 4.77 -3.97 14.30
N GLU A 84 4.27 -2.83 14.79
CA GLU A 84 4.04 -2.58 16.22
C GLU A 84 3.13 -3.65 16.85
N ARG A 85 2.02 -4.00 16.19
CA ARG A 85 1.11 -5.05 16.67
C ARG A 85 1.80 -6.43 16.76
N ARG A 86 2.68 -6.74 15.81
CA ARG A 86 3.44 -8.00 15.80
C ARG A 86 4.49 -8.04 16.91
N GLU A 87 5.16 -6.91 17.16
CA GLU A 87 6.14 -6.76 18.23
C GLU A 87 5.47 -6.84 19.61
N ALA A 88 4.30 -6.20 19.79
CA ALA A 88 3.50 -6.29 21.02
C ALA A 88 3.08 -7.74 21.33
N MET A 89 2.59 -8.49 20.34
CA MET A 89 2.25 -9.91 20.53
C MET A 89 3.46 -10.79 20.85
N ARG A 90 4.66 -10.47 20.34
CA ARG A 90 5.90 -11.18 20.68
C ARG A 90 6.41 -10.83 22.07
N GLY A 91 6.21 -9.60 22.53
CA GLY A 91 6.59 -9.15 23.88
C GLY A 91 5.72 -9.72 25.00
N SER A 92 4.47 -10.15 24.70
CA SER A 92 3.55 -10.74 25.67
C SER A 92 3.57 -12.29 25.73
N GLY A 93 4.51 -12.94 25.04
CA GLY A 93 4.64 -14.41 24.98
C GLY A 93 5.52 -15.04 26.06
N GLY A 94 5.83 -14.33 27.15
CA GLY A 94 6.56 -14.85 28.30
C GLY A 94 5.62 -15.32 29.41
N GLY A 95 5.26 -16.61 29.42
CA GLY A 95 4.49 -17.18 30.53
C GLY A 95 3.74 -18.46 30.17
N GLY A 96 4.46 -19.55 29.91
CA GLY A 96 3.86 -20.86 29.63
C GLY A 96 4.88 -21.99 29.72
N GLY A 97 5.72 -21.96 30.76
CA GLY A 97 6.73 -22.97 31.02
C GLY A 97 6.33 -23.87 32.19
N GLY A 98 5.92 -25.09 31.84
CA GLY A 98 6.10 -26.34 32.59
C GLY A 98 6.00 -26.33 34.12
N GLY A 99 4.93 -26.94 34.63
CA GLY A 99 4.85 -27.44 35.99
C GLY A 99 4.05 -28.74 36.01
N GLY A 100 4.62 -29.80 35.43
CA GLY A 100 4.14 -31.15 35.67
C GLY A 100 4.54 -31.57 37.07
N SER A 101 3.57 -31.98 37.87
CA SER A 101 3.80 -32.69 39.12
C SER A 101 2.88 -33.91 39.13
N GLY A 102 3.41 -35.03 38.67
CA GLY A 102 2.92 -36.34 39.06
C GLY A 102 3.50 -36.70 40.42
N GLY A 103 2.65 -37.21 41.30
CA GLY A 103 2.98 -37.68 42.65
C GLY A 103 1.70 -38.01 43.40
#